data_AF-A0AAV0NYN9-F1
#
_entry.id   AF-A0AAV0NYN9-F1
#
_cell.length_a   1.000
_cell.length_b   1.000
_cell.length_c   1.000
_cell.angle_alpha   90.00
_cell.angle_beta   90.00
_cell.angle_gamma   90.00
#
_symmetry.space_group_name_H-M   'P 1'
#
loop_
_entity.id
_entity.type
_entity.pdbx_description
1 polymer ?
#
loop_
_entity_poly.entity_id
_entity_poly.type
_entity_poly.pdbx_seq_one_letter_code
_entity_poly.pdbx_strand_id
1 'polypeptide(L)'
;DEGDNFDYTSLFISDVVYDTRDEACAAARNIAQRNRFFLVVGSIKRNQGEAYPRVYMDCNHGNRSKSYTPDLTKTRRVKSKSGKQGCQFQVVVRASLVNGKCQWRILGGMDRSGKSKGFHNHKLEVYSEGSKQRNALSKEKKMKLRSWRQQILRREI
;
A
#
# COMPACT_ATOMS: atom_id res chain seq x y z
N ASP A 1 -20.28 3.43 8.18
CA ASP A 1 -19.38 3.72 7.05
C ASP A 1 -18.86 5.13 7.21
N GLU A 2 -17.62 5.30 7.66
CA GLU A 2 -17.01 6.60 7.99
C GLU A 2 -16.10 7.12 6.86
N GLY A 3 -16.42 6.83 5.60
CA GLY A 3 -15.76 7.45 4.46
C GLY A 3 -16.26 8.88 4.24
N ASP A 4 -15.45 9.73 3.62
CA ASP A 4 -15.80 11.11 3.30
C ASP A 4 -16.43 11.27 1.89
N ASN A 5 -16.62 10.16 1.16
CA ASN A 5 -17.17 10.09 -0.20
C ASN A 5 -16.43 10.96 -1.24
N PHE A 6 -15.20 11.37 -0.95
CA PHE A 6 -14.38 12.14 -1.88
C PHE A 6 -13.47 11.23 -2.72
N ASP A 7 -13.36 11.52 -4.02
CA ASP A 7 -12.43 10.83 -4.90
C ASP A 7 -11.09 11.59 -4.94
N TYR A 8 -10.08 11.05 -4.26
CA TYR A 8 -8.75 11.65 -4.19
C TYR A 8 -7.88 11.37 -5.43
N THR A 9 -8.37 10.64 -6.43
CA THR A 9 -7.59 10.22 -7.61
C THR A 9 -6.97 11.38 -8.36
N SER A 10 -7.72 12.48 -8.52
CA SER A 10 -7.27 13.68 -9.23
C SER A 10 -6.02 14.31 -8.61
N LEU A 11 -5.80 14.16 -7.30
CA LEU A 11 -4.62 14.68 -6.62
C LEU A 11 -3.31 13.99 -7.01
N PHE A 12 -3.41 12.78 -7.59
CA PHE A 12 -2.27 11.98 -8.00
C PHE A 12 -2.05 11.99 -9.51
N ILE A 13 -2.98 12.57 -10.29
CA ILE A 13 -2.82 12.76 -11.73
C ILE A 13 -1.92 13.98 -11.93
N SER A 14 -0.73 13.76 -12.47
CA SER A 14 0.24 14.82 -12.73
C SER A 14 1.16 14.43 -13.88
N ASP A 15 1.58 15.43 -14.66
CA ASP A 15 2.59 15.27 -15.72
C ASP A 15 4.03 15.22 -15.19
N VAL A 16 4.21 15.37 -13.86
CA VAL A 16 5.51 15.26 -13.21
C VAL A 16 6.10 13.87 -13.43
N VAL A 17 7.34 13.85 -13.91
CA VAL A 17 8.15 12.65 -14.06
C VAL A 17 9.23 12.62 -12.99
N TYR A 18 9.56 11.42 -12.54
CA TYR A 18 10.62 11.17 -11.56
C TYR A 18 11.67 10.25 -12.18
N ASP A 19 12.94 10.46 -11.81
CA ASP A 19 14.04 9.65 -12.32
C ASP A 19 14.05 8.25 -11.71
N THR A 20 13.58 8.14 -10.46
CA THR A 20 13.54 6.86 -9.75
C THR A 20 12.14 6.49 -9.23
N ARG A 21 11.93 5.18 -9.06
CA ARG A 21 10.75 4.62 -8.39
C ARG A 21 10.58 5.21 -6.99
N ASP A 22 11.66 5.35 -6.26
CA ASP A 22 11.61 5.71 -4.84
C ASP A 22 11.25 7.18 -4.65
N GLU A 23 11.70 8.07 -5.54
CA GLU A 23 11.25 9.46 -5.62
C GLU A 23 9.76 9.56 -5.95
N ALA A 24 9.29 8.84 -6.98
CA ALA A 24 7.86 8.82 -7.32
C ALA A 24 7.00 8.30 -6.15
N CYS A 25 7.46 7.26 -5.46
CA CYS A 25 6.78 6.74 -4.26
C CYS A 25 6.82 7.74 -3.10
N ALA A 26 7.91 8.49 -2.91
CA ALA A 26 8.01 9.51 -1.88
C ALA A 26 7.07 10.69 -2.17
N ALA A 27 7.01 11.15 -3.42
CA ALA A 27 6.06 12.18 -3.84
C ALA A 27 4.61 11.75 -3.62
N ALA A 28 4.24 10.51 -3.99
CA ALA A 28 2.91 9.97 -3.72
C ALA A 28 2.59 9.96 -2.22
N ARG A 29 3.55 9.57 -1.36
CA ARG A 29 3.36 9.64 0.11
C ARG A 29 3.16 11.07 0.60
N ASN A 30 3.91 12.03 0.06
CA ASN A 30 3.78 13.43 0.44
C ASN A 30 2.40 13.99 0.08
N ILE A 31 1.88 13.65 -1.12
CA ILE A 31 0.52 14.01 -1.54
C ILE A 31 -0.50 13.40 -0.56
N ALA A 32 -0.40 12.11 -0.25
CA ALA A 32 -1.29 11.43 0.68
C ALA A 32 -1.27 12.06 2.10
N GLN A 33 -0.07 12.36 2.61
CA GLN A 33 0.11 12.94 3.95
C GLN A 33 -0.52 14.33 4.06
N ARG A 34 -0.36 15.19 3.03
CA ARG A 34 -1.03 16.49 2.97
C ARG A 34 -2.55 16.38 3.03
N ASN A 35 -3.08 15.25 2.57
CA ASN A 35 -4.51 14.92 2.56
C ASN A 35 -4.92 13.98 3.71
N ARG A 36 -4.11 13.85 4.77
CA ARG A 36 -4.45 13.13 6.00
C ARG A 36 -4.68 11.62 5.83
N PHE A 37 -3.99 11.00 4.87
CA PHE A 37 -3.91 9.54 4.79
C PHE A 37 -2.51 9.06 4.40
N PHE A 38 -2.30 7.76 4.48
CA PHE A 38 -0.98 7.16 4.35
C PHE A 38 -0.98 6.05 3.32
N LEU A 39 -0.03 6.17 2.40
CA LEU A 39 0.25 5.17 1.39
C LEU A 39 1.36 4.22 1.84
N VAL A 40 1.14 2.93 1.66
CA VAL A 40 2.14 1.88 1.81
C VAL A 40 2.32 1.17 0.47
N VAL A 41 3.54 0.67 0.21
CA VAL A 41 3.73 -0.20 -0.96
C VAL A 41 3.00 -1.50 -0.69
N GLY A 42 2.01 -1.80 -1.53
CA GLY A 42 1.17 -2.99 -1.41
C GLY A 42 1.71 -4.15 -2.23
N SER A 43 1.80 -3.95 -3.55
CA SER A 43 2.32 -4.96 -4.47
C SER A 43 3.17 -4.35 -5.57
N ILE A 44 4.12 -5.14 -6.06
CA ILE A 44 4.93 -4.82 -7.24
C ILE A 44 4.63 -5.90 -8.25
N LYS A 45 4.11 -5.52 -9.42
CA LYS A 45 3.74 -6.48 -10.48
C LYS A 45 4.48 -6.14 -11.76
N ARG A 46 4.99 -7.16 -12.42
CA ARG A 46 5.55 -7.07 -13.77
C ARG A 46 4.69 -7.94 -14.67
N ASN A 47 4.06 -7.35 -15.66
CA ASN A 47 3.35 -8.12 -16.69
C ASN A 47 4.35 -8.56 -17.77
N GLN A 48 4.09 -9.71 -18.40
CA GLN A 48 4.86 -10.13 -19.58
C GLN A 48 4.73 -9.05 -20.66
N GLY A 49 5.87 -8.67 -21.26
CA GLY A 49 5.94 -7.59 -22.24
C GLY A 49 6.17 -6.18 -21.67
N GLU A 50 6.07 -5.96 -20.35
CA GLU A 50 6.43 -4.67 -19.75
C GLU A 50 7.92 -4.63 -19.37
N ALA A 51 8.63 -3.61 -19.87
CA ALA A 51 10.03 -3.37 -19.55
C ALA A 51 10.25 -3.15 -18.04
N TYR A 52 9.30 -2.48 -17.37
CA TYR A 52 9.39 -2.11 -15.96
C TYR A 52 8.16 -2.54 -15.16
N PRO A 53 8.33 -2.88 -13.86
CA PRO A 53 7.22 -3.24 -13.00
C PRO A 53 6.36 -2.03 -12.62
N ARG A 54 5.06 -2.28 -12.42
CA ARG A 54 4.11 -1.38 -11.79
C ARG A 54 4.17 -1.54 -10.28
N VAL A 55 4.19 -0.43 -9.56
CA VAL A 55 4.16 -0.41 -8.09
C VAL A 55 2.79 0.09 -7.65
N TYR A 56 2.06 -0.76 -6.96
CA TYR A 56 0.77 -0.42 -6.38
C TYR A 56 1.00 0.05 -4.95
N MET A 57 0.56 1.28 -4.68
CA MET A 57 0.57 1.85 -3.34
C MET A 57 -0.87 1.88 -2.83
N ASP A 58 -1.09 1.22 -1.70
CA ASP A 58 -2.41 1.08 -1.08
C ASP A 58 -2.52 1.97 0.15
N CYS A 59 -3.75 2.32 0.55
CA CYS A 59 -3.96 2.91 1.87
C CYS A 59 -3.44 1.97 2.97
N ASN A 60 -2.86 2.53 4.03
CA ASN A 60 -2.39 1.79 5.19
C ASN A 60 -3.50 1.02 5.94
N HIS A 61 -4.77 1.41 5.75
CA HIS A 61 -5.97 0.69 6.23
C HIS A 61 -6.50 -0.33 5.20
N GLY A 62 -5.78 -0.54 4.10
CA GLY A 62 -6.07 -1.50 3.05
C GLY A 62 -6.01 -2.96 3.51
N ASN A 63 -6.67 -3.81 2.71
CA ASN A 63 -7.05 -5.17 3.05
C ASN A 63 -5.88 -6.04 3.55
N ARG A 64 -5.89 -6.41 4.84
CA ARG A 64 -5.04 -7.48 5.39
C ARG A 64 -5.72 -8.84 5.22
N SER A 65 -5.66 -9.42 4.03
CA SER A 65 -5.80 -10.87 3.92
C SER A 65 -4.41 -11.51 4.04
N LYS A 66 -4.23 -12.40 5.03
CA LYS A 66 -3.04 -13.23 5.32
C LYS A 66 -1.96 -12.63 6.23
N SER A 67 -2.31 -12.38 7.49
CA SER A 67 -1.46 -12.72 8.66
C SER A 67 -2.18 -12.33 9.95
N TYR A 68 -3.34 -12.92 10.18
CA TYR A 68 -3.84 -13.12 11.53
C TYR A 68 -3.80 -14.63 11.73
N THR A 69 -2.81 -15.13 12.45
CA THR A 69 -2.80 -16.49 12.99
C THR A 69 -3.86 -16.51 14.10
N PRO A 70 -5.06 -17.06 13.87
CA PRO A 70 -6.00 -17.24 14.95
C PRO A 70 -5.42 -18.32 15.85
N ASP A 71 -5.35 -18.01 17.14
CA ASP A 71 -5.24 -18.98 18.21
C ASP A 71 -6.06 -20.25 17.87
N LEU A 72 -5.36 -21.38 17.69
CA LEU A 72 -5.93 -22.66 17.25
C LEU A 72 -6.88 -23.28 18.28
N THR A 73 -7.03 -22.65 19.45
CA THR A 73 -7.88 -23.15 20.54
C THR A 73 -9.32 -22.64 20.49
N LYS A 74 -9.65 -21.63 19.66
CA LYS A 74 -11.02 -21.09 19.58
C LYS A 74 -11.79 -21.64 18.38
N THR A 75 -12.44 -22.76 18.65
CA THR A 75 -13.43 -23.45 17.84
C THR A 75 -14.55 -22.52 17.38
N ARG A 76 -14.97 -22.72 16.12
CA ARG A 76 -16.19 -22.20 15.46
C ARG A 76 -16.30 -20.67 15.34
N ARG A 77 -15.67 -20.15 14.29
CA ARG A 77 -15.93 -18.79 13.79
C ARG A 77 -17.37 -18.71 13.28
N VAL A 78 -18.23 -17.99 14.00
CA VAL A 78 -19.46 -17.44 13.42
C VAL A 78 -19.01 -16.59 12.23
N LYS A 79 -19.49 -16.90 11.02
CA LYS A 79 -19.36 -16.02 9.87
C LYS A 79 -20.17 -14.75 10.20
N SER A 80 -19.57 -13.80 10.92
CA SER A 80 -20.14 -12.46 11.00
C SER A 80 -20.13 -11.91 9.58
N LYS A 81 -21.33 -11.61 9.05
CA LYS A 81 -21.56 -10.96 7.74
C LYS A 81 -21.11 -9.48 7.77
N SER A 82 -19.93 -9.21 8.31
CA SER A 82 -19.29 -7.89 8.29
C SER A 82 -17.77 -8.06 8.37
N GLY A 83 -17.22 -8.87 7.46
CA GLY A 83 -15.79 -8.83 7.20
C GLY A 83 -15.46 -7.44 6.67
N LYS A 84 -14.98 -6.55 7.54
CA LYS A 84 -14.51 -5.19 7.18
C LYS A 84 -13.59 -5.32 5.98
N GLN A 85 -14.10 -5.05 4.78
CA GLN A 85 -13.27 -4.98 3.59
C GLN A 85 -12.30 -3.82 3.86
N GLY A 86 -11.00 -4.11 3.93
CA GLY A 86 -10.02 -3.06 4.12
C GLY A 86 -10.14 -2.00 3.02
N CYS A 87 -9.61 -0.82 3.29
CA CYS A 87 -9.69 0.31 2.36
C CYS A 87 -9.24 -0.09 0.96
N GLN A 88 -10.05 0.22 -0.05
CA GLN A 88 -9.74 -0.11 -1.44
C GLN A 88 -8.89 0.98 -2.12
N PHE A 89 -8.60 2.07 -1.40
CA PHE A 89 -7.82 3.18 -1.93
C PHE A 89 -6.45 2.72 -2.44
N GLN A 90 -6.16 3.06 -3.69
CA GLN A 90 -4.95 2.63 -4.37
C GLN A 90 -4.49 3.67 -5.38
N VAL A 91 -3.17 3.83 -5.52
CA VAL A 91 -2.52 4.54 -6.61
C VAL A 91 -1.45 3.65 -7.24
N VAL A 92 -1.06 3.96 -8.48
CA VAL A 92 -0.09 3.18 -9.23
C VAL A 92 1.09 4.07 -9.61
N VAL A 93 2.29 3.62 -9.32
CA VAL A 93 3.52 4.22 -9.83
C VAL A 93 4.04 3.33 -10.97
N ARG A 94 4.19 3.92 -12.16
CA ARG A 94 4.56 3.20 -13.39
C ARG A 94 5.76 3.87 -14.05
N ALA A 95 6.69 3.03 -14.51
CA ALA A 95 7.79 3.47 -15.36
C ALA A 95 7.41 3.44 -16.84
N SER A 96 7.92 4.41 -17.58
CA SER A 96 7.86 4.50 -19.03
C SER A 96 9.26 4.78 -19.57
N LEU A 97 9.62 4.17 -20.69
CA LEU A 97 10.86 4.49 -21.39
C LEU A 97 10.57 5.60 -22.40
N VAL A 98 11.16 6.78 -22.20
CA VAL A 98 11.01 7.93 -23.10
C VAL A 98 12.40 8.34 -23.53
N ASN A 99 12.67 8.29 -24.85
CA ASN A 99 13.97 8.65 -25.43
C ASN A 99 15.16 7.95 -24.76
N GLY A 100 15.02 6.65 -24.44
CA GLY A 100 16.07 5.86 -23.78
C GLY A 100 16.24 6.10 -22.28
N LYS A 101 15.46 7.01 -21.68
CA LYS A 101 15.47 7.26 -20.23
C LYS A 101 14.25 6.65 -19.56
N CYS A 102 14.46 5.98 -18.42
CA CYS A 102 13.39 5.48 -17.58
C CYS A 102 12.80 6.64 -16.77
N GLN A 103 11.51 6.90 -16.95
CA GLN A 103 10.78 7.95 -16.24
C GLN A 103 9.61 7.32 -15.48
N TRP A 104 9.46 7.70 -14.22
CA TRP A 104 8.40 7.22 -13.35
C TRP A 104 7.29 8.25 -13.25
N ARG A 105 6.04 7.81 -13.27
CA ARG A 105 4.85 8.65 -13.07
C ARG A 105 3.91 8.03 -12.06
N ILE A 106 3.17 8.88 -11.36
CA ILE A 106 2.08 8.48 -10.49
C ILE A 106 0.79 8.51 -11.30
N LEU A 107 -0.04 7.50 -11.13
CA LEU A 107 -1.31 7.31 -11.79
C LEU A 107 -2.37 6.99 -10.74
N GLY A 108 -3.60 7.41 -11.00
CA GLY A 108 -4.77 6.95 -10.25
C GLY A 108 -4.89 5.42 -10.27
N GLY A 109 -5.26 4.82 -9.15
CA GLY A 109 -5.63 3.41 -9.12
C GLY A 109 -6.98 3.20 -9.77
N MET A 110 -7.08 2.21 -10.65
CA MET A 110 -8.34 1.77 -11.25
C MET A 110 -8.57 0.30 -10.93
N ASP A 111 -9.84 -0.08 -10.78
CA ASP A 111 -10.24 -1.47 -10.71
C ASP A 111 -10.34 -2.13 -12.11
N ARG A 112 -10.72 -3.40 -12.15
CA ARG A 112 -10.83 -4.16 -13.41
C ARG A 112 -11.94 -3.65 -14.33
N SER A 113 -12.91 -2.91 -13.80
CA SER A 113 -13.99 -2.28 -14.56
C SER A 113 -13.65 -0.84 -14.99
N GLY A 114 -12.44 -0.36 -14.71
CA GLY A 114 -12.01 1.00 -15.01
C GLY A 114 -12.52 2.04 -14.01
N LYS A 115 -13.12 1.62 -12.89
CA LYS A 115 -13.58 2.55 -11.85
C LYS A 115 -12.41 3.00 -10.98
N SER A 116 -12.46 4.28 -10.62
CA SER A 116 -11.53 4.89 -9.68
C SER A 116 -11.49 4.13 -8.35
N LYS A 117 -10.28 3.93 -7.84
CA LYS A 117 -10.01 3.49 -6.46
C LYS A 117 -9.53 4.65 -5.59
N GLY A 118 -10.05 5.86 -5.83
CA GLY A 118 -9.67 7.04 -5.05
C GLY A 118 -10.49 7.30 -3.80
N PHE A 119 -11.39 6.39 -3.41
CA PHE A 119 -12.28 6.56 -2.26
C PHE A 119 -11.78 5.86 -1.00
N HIS A 120 -11.97 6.52 0.15
CA HIS A 120 -11.73 5.94 1.47
C HIS A 120 -13.05 5.49 2.11
N ASN A 121 -13.03 4.32 2.77
CA ASN A 121 -14.16 3.77 3.52
C ASN A 121 -13.97 3.88 5.05
N HIS A 122 -13.05 4.74 5.48
CA HIS A 122 -12.69 4.99 6.87
C HIS A 122 -12.33 6.47 7.05
N LYS A 123 -12.40 6.95 8.29
CA LYS A 123 -12.00 8.30 8.63
C LYS A 123 -10.52 8.51 8.33
N LEU A 124 -10.20 9.67 7.76
CA LEU A 124 -8.82 10.09 7.51
C LEU A 124 -8.16 10.50 8.85
N GLU A 125 -6.96 10.00 9.09
CA GLU A 125 -6.22 10.19 10.34
C GLU A 125 -4.96 11.01 10.08
N VAL A 126 -4.66 11.98 10.94
CA VAL A 126 -3.34 12.62 10.97
C VAL A 126 -2.51 11.87 12.02
N TYR A 127 -1.53 11.08 11.57
CA TYR A 127 -0.51 10.54 12.48
C TYR A 127 0.39 11.70 12.92
N SER A 128 0.44 11.98 14.22
CA SER A 128 1.42 12.92 14.79
C SER A 128 2.84 12.43 14.49
N GLU A 129 3.76 13.35 14.20
CA GLU A 129 5.18 13.04 13.99
C GLU A 129 5.66 12.03 15.05
N GLY A 130 6.14 10.87 14.61
CA GLY A 130 6.57 9.77 15.50
C GLY A 130 5.61 8.57 15.59
N SER A 131 4.36 8.68 15.11
CA SER A 131 3.46 7.51 15.01
C SER A 131 3.77 6.69 13.75
N LYS A 132 4.24 5.47 14.02
CA LYS A 132 4.83 4.52 13.08
C LYS A 132 3.93 4.29 11.86
N GLN A 133 4.37 4.73 10.68
CA GLN A 133 3.94 4.07 9.44
C GLN A 133 4.15 2.56 9.64
N ARG A 134 3.11 1.74 9.45
CA ARG A 134 3.12 0.31 9.82
C ARG A 134 4.20 -0.51 9.08
N ASN A 135 4.83 0.06 8.05
CA ASN A 135 5.93 -0.52 7.29
C ASN A 135 7.30 0.17 7.49
N ALA A 136 7.40 1.19 8.35
CA ALA A 136 8.63 1.92 8.64
C ALA A 136 9.53 1.21 9.68
N LEU A 137 9.62 -0.12 9.62
CA LEU A 137 10.79 -0.78 10.20
C LEU A 137 11.95 -0.58 9.23
N SER A 138 13.07 -0.05 9.73
CA SER A 138 14.33 -0.02 8.98
C SER A 138 14.69 -1.42 8.48
N LYS A 139 15.44 -1.52 7.38
CA LYS A 139 15.87 -2.82 6.82
C LYS A 139 16.53 -3.69 7.90
N GLU A 140 17.31 -3.07 8.78
CA GLU A 140 17.97 -3.72 9.90
C GLU A 140 16.98 -4.29 10.93
N LYS A 141 15.96 -3.51 11.34
CA LYS A 141 14.91 -3.99 12.24
C LYS A 141 14.08 -5.11 11.62
N LYS A 142 13.85 -5.08 10.30
CA LYS A 142 13.20 -6.19 9.57
C LYS A 142 14.07 -7.45 9.54
N MET A 143 15.38 -7.32 9.36
CA MET A 143 16.32 -8.45 9.40
C MET A 143 16.41 -9.08 10.79
N LYS A 144 16.50 -8.27 11.84
CA LYS A 144 16.49 -8.74 13.24
C LYS A 144 15.21 -9.52 13.55
N LEU A 145 14.05 -9.03 13.10
CA LEU A 145 12.78 -9.74 13.28
C LEU A 145 12.72 -11.08 12.53
N ARG A 146 13.28 -11.16 11.32
CA ARG A 146 13.37 -12.41 10.54
C ARG A 146 14.29 -13.43 11.20
N SER A 147 15.46 -12.99 11.66
CA SER A 147 16.42 -13.85 12.36
C SER A 147 15.83 -14.40 13.66
N TRP A 148 15.19 -13.54 14.46
CA TRP A 148 14.50 -13.95 15.70
C TRP A 148 13.40 -14.97 15.44
N ARG A 149 12.57 -14.79 14.39
CA ARG A 149 11.54 -15.78 14.00
C ARG A 149 12.13 -17.13 13.60
N GLN A 150 13.27 -17.15 12.92
CA GLN A 150 13.96 -18.40 12.54
C GLN A 150 14.58 -19.11 13.75
N GLN A 151 15.03 -18.37 14.77
CA GLN A 151 15.54 -18.94 16.01
C GLN A 151 14.44 -19.58 16.85
N ILE A 152 13.24 -19.00 16.88
CA ILE A 152 12.08 -19.61 17.56
C ILE A 152 11.70 -20.92 16.89
N LEU A 153 11.57 -20.93 15.56
CA LEU A 153 11.21 -22.14 14.80
C LEU A 153 12.27 -23.26 14.89
N ARG A 154 13.54 -22.91 15.18
CA ARG A 154 14.62 -23.90 15.42
C ARG A 154 14.68 -24.41 16.86
N ARG A 155 13.96 -23.80 17.80
CA ARG A 155 13.89 -24.22 19.21
C ARG A 155 12.67 -25.10 19.51
N GLU A 156 11.78 -25.27 18.52
CA GLU A 156 10.57 -26.11 18.59
C GLU A 156 10.73 -27.43 17.80
N ILE A 157 11.96 -27.81 17.45
CA ILE A 157 12.37 -29.14 16.93
C ILE A 157 13.39 -29.70 17.92
#